data_AF-A0A564S1X7-F1
#
_entry.id   AF-A0A564S1X7-F1
#
_cell.length_a   1.000
_cell.length_b   1.000
_cell.length_c   1.000
_cell.angle_alpha   90.00
_cell.angle_beta   90.00
_cell.angle_gamma   90.00
#
_symmetry.space_group_name_H-M   'P 1'
#
loop_
_entity.id
_entity.type
_entity.pdbx_description
1 polymer ?
#
loop_
_entity_poly.entity_id
_entity_poly.type
_entity_poly.pdbx_seq_one_letter_code
_entity_poly.pdbx_strand_id
1 'polypeptide(L)'
;MSIADDEAEKAYPTRHWSGTHVKEQFCCDTDDLQEAYLRGRNAPPADAEVEAVAKRLLWNSCKWDGDDDYAAWDEEDAWDYAGRFHRWQEDYIRQAKELLTLTRKAANE
;
A
#
# COMPACT_ATOMS: atom_id res chain seq x y z
N MET A 1 26.17 20.72 8.39
CA MET A 1 25.31 19.71 7.74
C MET A 1 25.08 18.62 8.76
N SER A 2 23.83 18.32 9.10
CA SER A 2 23.50 17.32 10.12
C SER A 2 23.73 15.91 9.57
N ILE A 3 23.98 14.92 10.44
CA ILE A 3 23.97 13.49 10.05
C ILE A 3 22.64 13.12 9.38
N ALA A 4 21.53 13.69 9.87
CA ALA A 4 20.22 13.48 9.27
C ALA A 4 20.11 14.03 7.84
N ASP A 5 20.79 15.16 7.56
CA ASP A 5 20.82 15.71 6.20
C ASP A 5 21.65 14.81 5.26
N ASP A 6 22.77 14.29 5.75
CA ASP A 6 23.68 13.42 4.97
C ASP A 6 23.07 12.04 4.69
N GLU A 7 22.32 11.49 5.64
CA GLU A 7 21.54 10.26 5.46
C GLU A 7 20.37 10.46 4.49
N ALA A 8 19.65 11.58 4.60
CA ALA A 8 18.58 11.92 3.67
C ALA A 8 19.09 12.12 2.24
N GLU A 9 20.24 12.81 2.05
CA GLU A 9 20.84 13.01 0.73
C GLU A 9 21.38 11.71 0.10
N LYS A 10 21.84 10.74 0.89
CA LYS A 10 22.21 9.41 0.39
C LYS A 10 21.00 8.60 -0.09
N ALA A 11 19.88 8.69 0.62
CA ALA A 11 18.64 7.99 0.25
C ALA A 11 17.92 8.66 -0.92
N TYR A 12 17.94 9.99 -0.96
CA TYR A 12 17.26 10.81 -1.97
C TYR A 12 18.24 11.86 -2.51
N PRO A 13 19.06 11.50 -3.52
CA PRO A 13 20.07 12.40 -4.03
C PRO A 13 19.44 13.67 -4.59
N THR A 14 19.72 14.81 -3.96
CA THR A 14 19.27 16.12 -4.42
C THR A 14 19.95 16.49 -5.73
N ARG A 15 19.16 16.98 -6.68
CA ARG A 15 19.67 17.50 -7.95
C ARG A 15 20.23 18.91 -7.73
N HIS A 16 21.38 19.19 -8.32
CA HIS A 16 22.03 20.49 -8.25
C HIS A 16 22.14 21.09 -9.66
N TRP A 17 22.06 22.41 -9.77
CA TRP A 17 22.31 23.09 -11.04
C TRP A 17 23.75 22.84 -11.49
N SER A 18 23.92 22.39 -12.74
CA SER A 18 25.22 22.05 -13.33
C SER A 18 26.29 23.13 -13.08
N GLY A 19 27.36 22.75 -12.39
CA GLY A 19 28.47 23.66 -12.06
C GLY A 19 28.28 24.52 -10.81
N THR A 20 27.20 24.31 -10.03
CA THR A 20 26.98 25.01 -8.75
C THR A 20 26.63 24.03 -7.63
N HIS A 21 26.82 24.47 -6.38
CA HIS A 21 26.32 23.76 -5.18
C HIS A 21 24.87 24.15 -4.85
N VAL A 22 24.19 24.90 -5.72
CA VAL A 22 22.80 25.33 -5.51
C VAL A 22 21.88 24.14 -5.77
N LYS A 23 21.11 23.75 -4.76
CA LYS A 23 20.07 22.73 -4.89
C LYS A 23 19.03 23.22 -5.89
N GLU A 24 18.71 22.38 -6.86
CA GLU A 24 17.63 22.62 -7.82
C GLU A 24 16.32 22.51 -7.02
N GLN A 25 15.79 23.64 -6.57
CA GLN A 25 14.47 23.69 -5.93
C GLN A 25 13.44 23.55 -7.04
N PHE A 26 12.77 22.41 -7.10
CA PHE A 26 11.52 22.31 -7.81
C PHE A 26 10.53 23.25 -7.11
N CYS A 27 10.14 24.31 -7.78
CA CYS A 27 8.99 25.12 -7.38
C CYS A 27 7.74 24.27 -7.61
N CYS A 28 7.48 23.33 -6.70
CA CYS A 28 6.18 22.71 -6.53
C CYS A 28 5.42 23.58 -5.55
N ASP A 29 4.36 24.21 -6.01
CA ASP A 29 3.44 24.90 -5.11
C ASP A 29 2.48 23.90 -4.43
N THR A 30 1.61 24.39 -3.55
CA THR A 30 0.64 23.55 -2.86
C THR A 30 -0.36 22.90 -3.82
N ASP A 31 -0.62 23.52 -4.97
CA ASP A 31 -1.56 23.00 -5.97
C ASP A 31 -0.92 21.82 -6.71
N ASP A 32 0.38 21.88 -7.03
CA ASP A 32 1.13 20.76 -7.62
C ASP A 32 1.11 19.51 -6.72
N LEU A 33 1.27 19.70 -5.40
CA LEU A 33 1.21 18.61 -4.43
C LEU A 33 -0.21 18.03 -4.31
N GLN A 34 -1.23 18.90 -4.34
CA GLN A 34 -2.62 18.49 -4.30
C GLN A 34 -3.02 17.70 -5.56
N GLU A 35 -2.60 18.15 -6.74
CA GLU A 35 -2.79 17.44 -8.01
C GLU A 35 -2.09 16.08 -8.00
N ALA A 36 -0.84 16.00 -7.53
CA ALA A 36 -0.14 14.73 -7.38
C ALA A 36 -0.87 13.76 -6.44
N TYR A 37 -1.42 14.27 -5.33
CA TYR A 37 -2.20 13.48 -4.38
C TYR A 37 -3.51 12.96 -4.99
N LEU A 38 -4.29 13.83 -5.64
CA LEU A 38 -5.53 13.46 -6.32
C LEU A 38 -5.28 12.44 -7.44
N ARG A 39 -4.20 12.62 -8.20
CA ARG A 39 -3.78 11.70 -9.25
C ARG A 39 -3.37 10.34 -8.69
N GLY A 40 -2.65 10.32 -7.58
CA GLY A 40 -2.31 9.08 -6.86
C GLY A 40 -3.55 8.33 -6.38
N ARG A 41 -4.55 9.05 -5.85
CA ARG A 41 -5.82 8.46 -5.40
C ARG A 41 -6.65 7.85 -6.55
N ASN A 42 -6.53 8.41 -7.74
CA ASN A 42 -7.19 7.92 -8.96
C ASN A 42 -6.42 6.79 -9.66
N ALA A 43 -5.21 6.46 -9.22
CA ALA A 43 -4.48 5.32 -9.74
C ALA A 43 -5.21 4.01 -9.37
N PRO A 44 -5.03 2.91 -10.12
CA PRO A 44 -5.49 1.59 -9.69
C PRO A 44 -4.86 1.20 -8.34
N PRO A 45 -5.53 0.39 -7.52
CA PRO A 45 -4.99 -0.03 -6.23
C PRO A 45 -3.71 -0.82 -6.44
N ALA A 46 -2.69 -0.53 -5.61
CA ALA A 46 -1.43 -1.25 -5.68
C ALA A 46 -1.65 -2.70 -5.23
N ASP A 47 -0.88 -3.64 -5.78
CA ASP A 47 -1.03 -5.06 -5.43
C ASP A 47 -0.88 -5.30 -3.92
N ALA A 48 0.01 -4.56 -3.26
CA ALA A 48 0.19 -4.61 -1.81
C ALA A 48 -1.06 -4.15 -1.02
N GLU A 49 -1.80 -3.15 -1.51
CA GLU A 49 -3.05 -2.72 -0.88
C GLU A 49 -4.14 -3.78 -1.04
N VAL A 50 -4.23 -4.38 -2.23
CA VAL A 50 -5.18 -5.46 -2.52
C VAL A 50 -4.91 -6.66 -1.62
N GLU A 51 -3.65 -7.06 -1.48
CA GLU A 51 -3.24 -8.18 -0.62
C GLU A 51 -3.55 -7.90 0.84
N ALA A 52 -3.21 -6.71 1.35
CA ALA A 52 -3.50 -6.35 2.75
C ALA A 52 -5.00 -6.39 3.06
N VAL A 53 -5.85 -5.90 2.14
CA VAL A 53 -7.31 -6.00 2.29
C VAL A 53 -7.78 -7.46 2.20
N ALA A 54 -7.21 -8.25 1.28
CA ALA A 54 -7.55 -9.67 1.14
C ALA A 54 -7.20 -10.48 2.41
N LYS A 55 -6.02 -10.28 2.98
CA LYS A 55 -5.59 -10.86 4.26
C LYS A 55 -6.58 -10.57 5.38
N ARG A 56 -6.97 -9.29 5.49
CA ARG A 56 -7.91 -8.84 6.52
C ARG A 56 -9.33 -9.35 6.30
N LEU A 57 -9.79 -9.47 5.05
CA LEU A 57 -11.08 -10.09 4.72
C LEU A 57 -11.09 -11.57 5.12
N LEU A 58 -10.03 -12.30 4.77
CA LEU A 58 -9.86 -13.70 5.14
C LEU A 58 -9.87 -13.85 6.67
N TRP A 59 -9.06 -13.05 7.39
CA TRP A 59 -9.00 -13.07 8.85
C TRP A 59 -10.37 -12.85 9.50
N ASN A 60 -11.14 -11.86 9.03
CA ASN A 60 -12.47 -11.58 9.60
C ASN A 60 -13.57 -12.58 9.16
N SER A 61 -13.34 -13.34 8.09
CA SER A 61 -14.33 -14.27 7.54
C SER A 61 -14.39 -15.61 8.27
N CYS A 62 -13.27 -16.04 8.85
CA CYS A 62 -13.12 -17.33 9.50
C CYS A 62 -13.07 -17.16 11.02
N LYS A 63 -13.57 -18.16 11.75
CA LYS A 63 -13.32 -18.29 13.18
C LYS A 63 -12.01 -19.04 13.37
N TRP A 64 -10.99 -18.32 13.79
CA TRP A 64 -9.66 -18.85 14.11
C TRP A 64 -9.57 -19.30 15.58
N ASP A 65 -10.70 -19.67 16.17
CA ASP A 65 -10.80 -20.08 17.56
C ASP A 65 -9.94 -21.35 17.71
N GLY A 66 -8.82 -21.23 18.44
CA GLY A 66 -7.69 -22.17 18.54
C GLY A 66 -7.96 -23.59 19.07
N ASP A 67 -9.18 -24.09 18.95
CA ASP A 67 -9.64 -25.41 19.39
C ASP A 67 -9.64 -26.48 18.28
N ASP A 68 -9.33 -26.08 17.04
CA ASP A 68 -9.19 -26.94 15.86
C ASP A 68 -7.71 -26.98 15.43
N ASP A 69 -7.23 -28.11 14.89
CA ASP A 69 -5.91 -28.29 14.26
C ASP A 69 -5.67 -27.39 13.03
N TYR A 70 -6.61 -26.48 12.78
CA TYR A 70 -6.78 -25.58 11.64
C TYR A 70 -6.83 -24.08 12.02
N ALA A 71 -6.44 -23.72 13.25
CA ALA A 71 -6.44 -22.32 13.67
C ALA A 71 -5.12 -21.60 13.34
N ALA A 72 -5.23 -20.49 12.60
CA ALA A 72 -4.14 -19.57 12.35
C ALA A 72 -3.95 -18.60 13.53
N TRP A 73 -2.70 -18.23 13.79
CA TRP A 73 -2.32 -17.43 14.95
C TRP A 73 -2.41 -15.92 14.71
N ASP A 74 -2.28 -15.50 13.44
CA ASP A 74 -2.39 -14.12 13.00
C ASP A 74 -2.85 -14.03 11.53
N GLU A 75 -3.01 -12.79 11.01
CA GLU A 75 -3.47 -12.54 9.63
C GLU A 75 -2.53 -13.11 8.56
N GLU A 76 -1.21 -13.15 8.82
CA GLU A 76 -0.22 -13.67 7.88
C GLU A 76 -0.24 -15.21 7.87
N ASP A 77 -0.31 -15.84 9.03
CA ASP A 77 -0.44 -17.30 9.17
C ASP A 77 -1.75 -17.79 8.54
N ALA A 78 -2.84 -17.03 8.69
CA ALA A 78 -4.12 -17.29 8.02
C ALA A 78 -3.97 -17.22 6.50
N TRP A 79 -3.23 -16.22 6.01
CA TRP A 79 -2.98 -16.02 4.59
C TRP A 79 -2.12 -17.13 3.99
N ASP A 80 -1.03 -17.50 4.66
CA ASP A 80 -0.15 -18.60 4.26
C ASP A 80 -0.90 -19.94 4.25
N TYR A 81 -1.74 -20.15 5.26
CA TYR A 81 -2.63 -21.30 5.33
C TYR A 81 -3.61 -21.33 4.15
N ALA A 82 -4.28 -20.22 3.84
CA ALA A 82 -5.16 -20.11 2.67
C ALA A 82 -4.40 -20.27 1.35
N GLY A 83 -3.11 -19.91 1.30
CA GLY A 83 -2.24 -20.12 0.15
C GLY A 83 -1.99 -21.58 -0.19
N ARG A 84 -2.22 -22.49 0.75
CA ARG A 84 -2.24 -23.95 0.49
C ARG A 84 -3.41 -24.36 -0.41
N PHE A 85 -4.42 -23.51 -0.55
CA PHE A 85 -5.58 -23.71 -1.40
C PHE A 85 -5.69 -22.55 -2.41
N HIS A 86 -5.06 -22.69 -3.58
CA HIS A 86 -4.98 -21.61 -4.60
C HIS A 86 -6.30 -20.86 -4.86
N ARG A 87 -7.44 -21.56 -4.83
CA ARG A 87 -8.76 -20.97 -5.07
C ARG A 87 -9.21 -19.97 -3.98
N TRP A 88 -8.78 -20.18 -2.73
CA TRP A 88 -9.18 -19.33 -1.61
C TRP A 88 -8.55 -17.93 -1.70
N GLN A 89 -7.24 -17.84 -1.90
CA GLN A 89 -6.56 -16.53 -2.02
C GLN A 89 -7.07 -15.74 -3.23
N GLU A 90 -7.29 -16.38 -4.38
CA GLU A 90 -7.81 -15.72 -5.58
C GLU A 90 -9.19 -15.09 -5.36
N ASP A 91 -10.10 -15.79 -4.66
CA ASP A 91 -11.43 -15.29 -4.37
C ASP A 91 -11.39 -14.06 -3.45
N TYR A 92 -10.52 -14.04 -2.43
CA TYR A 92 -10.34 -12.87 -1.55
C TYR A 92 -9.63 -11.70 -2.25
N ILE A 93 -8.65 -11.97 -3.12
CA ILE A 93 -8.02 -10.92 -3.94
C ILE A 93 -9.04 -10.26 -4.86
N ARG A 94 -9.94 -11.05 -5.48
CA ARG A 94 -11.02 -10.49 -6.31
C ARG A 94 -11.96 -9.62 -5.48
N GLN A 95 -12.42 -10.11 -4.33
CA GLN A 95 -13.29 -9.34 -3.43
C GLN A 95 -12.63 -8.04 -2.95
N ALA A 96 -11.33 -8.08 -2.61
CA ALA A 96 -10.56 -6.91 -2.22
C ALA A 96 -10.51 -5.85 -3.34
N LYS A 97 -10.28 -6.27 -4.60
CA LYS A 97 -10.31 -5.36 -5.76
C LYS A 97 -11.69 -4.72 -5.95
N GLU A 98 -12.77 -5.49 -5.84
CA GLU A 98 -14.14 -4.99 -5.95
C GLU A 98 -14.47 -3.99 -4.83
N LEU A 99 -14.07 -4.29 -3.59
CA LEU A 99 -14.31 -3.40 -2.45
C LEU A 99 -13.49 -2.11 -2.53
N LEU A 100 -12.21 -2.18 -2.93
CA LEU A 100 -11.36 -1.01 -3.14
C LEU A 100 -11.86 -0.13 -4.28
N THR A 101 -12.37 -0.71 -5.37
CA THR A 101 -12.95 0.07 -6.46
C THR A 101 -14.28 0.73 -6.07
N LEU A 102 -15.14 0.01 -5.34
CA LEU A 102 -16.41 0.56 -4.84
C LEU A 102 -16.17 1.73 -3.87
N THR A 103 -15.27 1.57 -2.91
CA THR A 103 -14.94 2.60 -1.92
C THR A 103 -14.31 3.84 -2.56
N ARG A 104 -13.43 3.66 -3.56
CA ARG A 104 -12.88 4.78 -4.33
C ARG A 104 -13.95 5.52 -5.12
N LYS A 105 -14.90 4.81 -5.72
CA LYS A 105 -16.05 5.42 -6.40
C LYS A 105 -16.91 6.23 -5.43
N ALA A 106 -17.28 5.65 -4.29
CA ALA A 106 -18.09 6.32 -3.27
C ALA A 106 -17.39 7.54 -2.64
N ALA A 107 -16.05 7.55 -2.58
CA ALA A 107 -15.28 8.65 -2.02
C ALA A 107 -14.96 9.77 -3.03
N ASN A 108 -15.39 9.60 -4.29
CA ASN A 108 -15.29 10.55 -5.39
C ASN A 108 -16.68 11.03 -5.89
N GLU A 109 -17.79 10.48 -5.36
CA GLU A 109 -19.19 10.92 -5.56
C GLU A 109 -19.61 11.92 -4.47
#